data_AF-A0A7C4KX64-F1
#
_entry.id   AF-A0A7C4KX64-F1
#
_cell.length_a   1.000
_cell.length_b   1.000
_cell.length_c   1.000
_cell.angle_alpha   90.00
_cell.angle_beta   90.00
_cell.angle_gamma   90.00
#
_symmetry.space_group_name_H-M   'P 1'
#
loop_
_entity.id
_entity.type
_entity.pdbx_description
1 polymer ?
#
loop_
_entity_poly.entity_id
_entity_poly.type
_entity_poly.pdbx_seq_one_letter_code
_entity_poly.pdbx_strand_id
1 'polypeptide(L)' 'MEILNIVIAKSALETIPEEIVNHPSVKKWAERRRKDPRK' A
#
# COMPACT_ATOMS: atom_id res chain seq x y z
N MET A 1 -19.40 10.91 -30.43
CA MET A 1 -19.05 10.04 -29.28
C MET A 1 -18.44 10.93 -28.23
N GLU A 2 -19.05 11.01 -27.05
CA GLU A 2 -18.49 11.75 -25.92
C GLU A 2 -17.58 10.84 -25.10
N ILE A 3 -16.43 11.37 -24.67
CA ILE A 3 -15.47 10.66 -23.84
C ILE A 3 -15.81 10.96 -22.38
N LEU A 4 -16.10 9.92 -21.61
CA LEU A 4 -16.39 10.04 -20.18
C LEU A 4 -15.12 9.74 -19.37
N ASN A 5 -14.79 10.63 -18.45
CA ASN A 5 -13.67 10.47 -17.53
C ASN A 5 -14.20 10.06 -16.15
N ILE A 6 -13.64 8.99 -15.59
CA ILE A 6 -13.91 8.58 -14.20
C ILE A 6 -12.67 8.91 -13.38
N VAL A 7 -12.83 9.76 -12.38
CA VAL A 7 -11.76 10.14 -11.47
C VAL A 7 -12.05 9.54 -10.10
N ILE A 8 -11.16 8.67 -9.64
CA ILE A 8 -11.14 8.19 -8.27
C ILE A 8 -10.00 8.92 -7.55
N ALA A 9 -10.35 10.02 -6.90
CA ALA A 9 -9.40 10.82 -6.14
C ALA A 9 -9.37 10.38 -4.67
N LYS A 10 -8.24 10.65 -4.00
CA LYS A 10 -8.03 10.35 -2.57
C LYS A 10 -8.34 8.89 -2.21
N SER A 11 -8.05 7.96 -3.13
CA SER A 11 -8.07 6.54 -2.81
C SER A 11 -7.06 6.26 -1.71
N ALA A 12 -7.45 5.43 -0.74
CA ALA A 12 -6.56 4.93 0.29
C ALA A 12 -5.66 3.81 -0.26
N LEU A 13 -4.95 4.09 -1.35
CA LEU A 13 -4.01 3.18 -2.00
C LEU A 13 -2.60 3.78 -1.89
N GLU A 14 -1.79 3.17 -1.04
CA GLU A 14 -0.45 3.62 -0.71
C GLU A 14 0.47 2.45 -0.38
N THR A 15 1.77 2.68 -0.41
CA THR A 15 2.76 1.77 0.18
C THR A 15 2.68 1.83 1.70
N ILE A 16 3.27 0.86 2.39
CA ILE A 16 3.32 0.88 3.86
C ILE A 16 4.13 2.13 4.31
N PRO A 17 3.58 3.00 5.17
CA PRO A 17 4.29 4.18 5.67
C PRO A 17 5.52 3.80 6.52
N GLU A 18 6.61 4.59 6.42
CA GLU A 18 7.87 4.31 7.14
C GLU A 18 7.68 4.36 8.66
N GLU A 19 6.75 5.18 9.15
CA GLU A 19 6.42 5.31 10.57
C GLU A 19 5.94 3.98 11.18
N ILE A 20 5.29 3.12 10.37
CA ILE A 20 4.72 1.85 10.83
C ILE A 20 5.44 0.62 10.27
N VAL A 21 6.45 0.79 9.42
CA VAL A 21 7.14 -0.34 8.77
C VAL A 21 7.73 -1.33 9.78
N ASN A 22 8.13 -0.81 10.95
CA ASN A 22 8.72 -1.60 12.01
C ASN A 22 7.71 -2.24 12.98
N HIS A 23 6.41 -2.02 12.78
CA HIS A 23 5.36 -2.59 13.61
C HIS A 23 5.36 -4.13 13.52
N PRO A 24 5.15 -4.87 14.63
CA PRO A 24 5.19 -6.34 14.63
C PRO A 24 4.28 -7.00 13.58
N SER A 25 3.07 -6.47 13.39
CA SER A 25 2.12 -6.98 12.39
C SER A 25 2.63 -6.82 10.96
N VAL A 26 3.31 -5.72 10.65
CA VAL A 26 3.89 -5.46 9.32
C VAL A 26 5.03 -6.43 9.07
N LYS A 27 5.94 -6.61 10.04
CA LYS A 27 7.05 -7.57 9.93
C LYS A 27 6.56 -9.01 9.74
N LYS A 28 5.55 -9.43 10.52
CA LYS A 28 4.94 -10.76 10.39
C LYS A 28 4.24 -10.96 9.04
N TRP A 29 3.66 -9.90 8.48
CA TRP A 29 3.12 -9.95 7.11
C TRP A 29 4.24 -10.07 6.07
N ALA A 30 5.31 -9.28 6.20
CA ALA A 30 6.45 -9.27 5.29
C ALA A 30 7.17 -10.62 5.25
N GLU A 31 7.40 -11.22 6.43
CA GLU A 31 7.95 -12.56 6.58
C GLU A 31 7.10 -13.61 5.87
N ARG A 32 5.78 -13.61 6.10
CA ARG A 32 4.84 -14.52 5.41
C ARG A 32 4.86 -14.35 3.90
N ARG A 33 5.04 -13.12 3.41
CA ARG A 33 5.11 -12.81 1.97
C ARG A 33 6.50 -12.96 1.37
N ARG A 34 7.53 -13.19 2.19
CA ARG A 34 8.95 -13.21 1.79
C ARG A 34 9.35 -11.95 1.00
N LYS A 35 8.87 -10.78 1.45
CA LYS A 35 9.13 -9.47 0.83
C LYS A 35 9.53 -8.44 1.85
N ASP A 36 10.33 -7.47 1.43
CA ASP A 36 10.64 -6.27 2.22
C ASP A 36 9.37 -5.40 2.30
N PRO A 37 8.86 -5.03 3.49
CA PRO A 37 7.66 -4.20 3.62
C PRO A 37 7.83 -2.78 3.04
N ARG A 38 9.07 -2.36 2.71
CA ARG A 38 9.37 -1.09 2.04
C ARG A 38 9.33 -1.16 0.51
N LYS A 39 9.18 -2.36 -0.09
CA LYS A 39 9.35 -2.58 -1.53
C LYS A 39 8.27 -3.45 -2.16
#